data_AF-A0A0S6XVP4-F1
#
_entry.id   AF-A0A0S6XVP4-F1
#
_cell.length_a   1.000
_cell.length_b   1.000
_cell.length_c   1.000
_cell.angle_alpha   90.00
_cell.angle_beta   90.00
_cell.angle_gamma   90.00
#
_symmetry.space_group_name_H-M   'P 1'
#
loop_
_entity.id
_entity.type
_entity.pdbx_description
1 polymer ?
#
loop_
_entity_poly.entity_id
_entity_poly.type
_entity_poly.pdbx_seq_one_letter_code
_entity_poly.pdbx_strand_id
1 'polypeptide(L)'
;MAADTDADGVATKSSAVSDPILEPFLQPTFDPADYLNATLPSLSTSTTTTAPDRANISDLSQRTTALLTSLSSHTSRLSALLTQQTDDILRSSSRLAYEVELLSGETHGLSSVLSDSLPSSLSLFATTDDDEADHPVSRLRMLTHVRARLDAVVHVFGDAMAWPLAPSELSSALISVDAPAETEERGREAARRLRAEVGELLEGEGGTARAAERVEALRQLAGVWRGTAEEKVRARFLDGLAKLVEDEQRKFAKKAEGRRQGSVPPPQTADRRAVADNAVRPGGEASYGFINSLRKIRGDIYID
;
A
#
# COMPACT_ATOMS: atom_id res chain seq x y z
N MET A 1 23.79 54.41 -1.37
CA MET A 1 23.28 53.33 -2.23
C MET A 1 24.49 52.45 -2.54
N ALA A 2 24.61 51.23 -2.03
CA ALA A 2 23.75 50.41 -1.16
C ALA A 2 24.58 49.95 0.09
N ALA A 3 24.05 49.39 1.19
CA ALA A 3 23.61 47.98 1.39
C ALA A 3 24.50 46.96 0.61
N ASP A 4 24.87 45.76 1.05
CA ASP A 4 24.40 44.88 2.14
C ASP A 4 25.50 43.78 2.33
N THR A 5 25.58 42.87 3.31
CA THR A 5 24.70 42.43 4.43
C THR A 5 25.61 41.88 5.56
N ASP A 6 25.13 41.74 6.81
CA ASP A 6 25.74 40.87 7.83
C ASP A 6 25.68 39.36 7.46
N ALA A 7 26.65 38.58 7.92
CA ALA A 7 26.56 37.12 7.95
C ALA A 7 27.17 36.58 9.26
N ASP A 8 26.31 36.42 10.27
CA ASP A 8 26.62 35.84 11.57
C ASP A 8 27.19 34.41 11.41
N GLY A 9 28.43 34.21 11.87
CA GLY A 9 29.19 32.98 11.69
C GLY A 9 29.41 32.29 13.02
N VAL A 10 28.72 31.17 13.24
CA VAL A 10 28.83 30.33 14.44
C VAL A 10 30.29 29.94 14.68
N ALA A 11 30.92 30.65 15.62
CA ALA A 11 32.23 30.33 16.13
C ALA A 11 32.11 30.04 17.62
N THR A 12 32.20 28.75 17.97
CA THR A 12 32.73 28.33 19.26
C THR A 12 34.19 28.75 19.33
N LYS A 13 34.42 30.06 19.52
CA LYS A 13 35.75 30.65 19.66
C LYS A 13 36.40 29.95 20.84
N SER A 14 37.49 29.22 20.59
CA SER A 14 38.25 28.60 21.67
C SER A 14 38.66 29.68 22.66
N SER A 15 38.58 29.42 23.96
CA SER A 15 38.80 30.45 25.00
C SER A 15 40.17 31.16 24.88
N ALA A 16 41.14 30.54 24.21
CA ALA A 16 42.45 31.13 23.91
C ALA A 16 42.41 32.24 22.83
N VAL A 17 41.41 32.22 21.94
CA VAL A 17 41.18 33.22 20.87
C VAL A 17 40.28 34.37 21.37
N SER A 18 39.72 34.26 22.57
CA SER A 18 38.89 35.30 23.22
C SER A 18 39.69 36.32 24.04
N ASP A 19 41.02 36.29 23.98
CA ASP A 19 41.88 37.22 24.71
C ASP A 19 41.90 38.60 24.00
N PRO A 20 41.58 39.72 24.70
CA PRO A 20 41.57 41.05 24.08
C PRO A 20 42.95 41.51 23.58
N ILE A 21 44.05 40.91 24.05
CA ILE A 21 45.40 41.18 23.52
C ILE A 21 45.53 40.62 22.09
N LEU A 22 44.78 39.58 21.76
CA LEU A 22 44.85 38.90 20.45
C LEU A 22 43.85 39.46 19.42
N GLU A 23 42.80 40.17 19.86
CA GLU A 23 41.78 40.78 18.98
C GLU A 23 42.35 41.51 17.75
N PRO A 24 43.36 42.42 17.84
CA PRO A 24 43.92 43.07 16.65
C PRO A 24 44.63 42.08 15.70
N PHE A 25 45.27 41.04 16.24
CA PHE A 25 46.01 40.03 15.46
C PHE A 25 45.09 39.02 14.75
N LEU A 26 43.81 38.95 15.12
CA LEU A 26 42.80 38.12 14.45
C LEU A 26 42.21 38.80 13.21
N GLN A 27 42.48 40.09 13.00
CA GLN A 27 41.98 40.83 11.85
C GLN A 27 42.81 40.48 10.60
N PRO A 28 42.18 40.14 9.45
CA PRO A 28 42.90 39.75 8.23
C PRO A 28 43.69 40.91 7.59
N THR A 29 43.44 42.14 8.03
CA THR A 29 44.11 43.38 7.58
C THR A 29 45.08 43.93 8.63
N PHE A 30 45.57 43.11 9.56
CA PHE A 30 46.52 43.53 10.59
C PHE A 30 47.84 44.04 9.97
N ASP A 31 48.18 45.30 10.23
CA ASP A 31 49.49 45.87 9.94
C ASP A 31 50.32 46.06 11.23
N PRO A 32 51.55 45.50 11.31
CA PRO A 32 52.38 45.62 12.51
C PRO A 32 52.91 47.04 12.75
N ALA A 33 53.04 47.89 11.72
CA ALA A 33 53.55 49.25 11.93
C ALA A 33 52.47 50.14 12.56
N ASP A 34 51.25 50.12 12.04
CA ASP A 34 50.10 50.81 12.60
C ASP A 34 49.77 50.32 14.03
N TYR A 35 49.87 49.01 14.29
CA TYR A 35 49.72 48.47 15.65
C TYR A 35 50.77 49.03 16.63
N LEU A 36 52.05 49.09 16.25
CA LEU A 36 53.09 49.65 17.10
C LEU A 36 52.94 51.17 17.29
N ASN A 37 52.54 51.89 16.23
CA ASN A 37 52.27 53.32 16.27
C ASN A 37 51.06 53.66 17.16
N ALA A 38 50.05 52.79 17.23
CA ALA A 38 48.88 52.95 18.10
C ALA A 38 49.14 52.53 19.56
N THR A 39 50.06 51.60 19.82
CA THR A 39 50.31 51.06 21.17
C THR A 39 51.43 51.76 21.94
N LEU A 40 52.37 52.42 21.24
CA LEU A 40 53.51 53.13 21.83
C LEU A 40 53.28 54.65 21.87
N PRO A 41 53.55 55.33 23.00
CA PRO A 41 53.43 56.79 23.09
C PRO A 41 54.50 57.53 22.27
N SER A 42 54.19 58.75 21.84
CA SER A 42 55.11 59.56 21.03
C SER A 42 56.34 60.01 21.82
N LEU A 43 57.52 59.92 21.20
CA LEU A 43 58.79 60.33 21.82
C LEU A 43 58.88 61.85 22.03
N SER A 44 59.24 62.28 23.25
CA SER A 44 59.51 63.68 23.57
C SER A 44 60.95 64.06 23.24
N THR A 45 61.20 64.60 22.04
CA THR A 45 62.54 65.00 21.57
C THR A 45 62.80 66.51 21.59
N SER A 46 61.80 67.34 21.95
CA SER A 46 61.89 68.80 21.92
C SER A 46 61.43 69.41 23.23
N THR A 47 62.30 70.24 23.82
CA THR A 47 62.15 70.87 25.15
C THR A 47 61.05 71.95 25.22
N THR A 48 60.38 72.26 24.11
CA THR A 48 59.39 73.34 24.02
C THR A 48 58.12 72.87 23.32
N THR A 49 57.23 72.15 24.02
CA THR A 49 55.76 72.17 23.84
C THR A 49 55.06 71.22 24.83
N THR A 50 54.05 71.71 25.54
CA THR A 50 53.19 70.92 26.43
C THR A 50 52.12 70.18 25.63
N ALA A 51 52.41 68.93 25.26
CA ALA A 51 51.41 67.97 24.74
C ALA A 51 51.28 66.81 25.74
N PRO A 52 50.07 66.31 26.05
CA PRO A 52 49.82 65.47 27.22
C PRO A 52 50.27 64.01 27.09
N ASP A 53 50.67 63.55 25.90
CA ASP A 53 50.92 62.12 25.61
C ASP A 53 52.32 61.87 25.01
N ARG A 54 53.33 62.58 25.54
CA ARG A 54 54.73 62.40 25.17
C ARG A 54 55.52 61.71 26.27
N ALA A 55 56.08 60.54 25.96
CA ALA A 55 56.85 59.74 26.92
C ALA A 55 58.36 60.00 26.83
N ASN A 56 59.07 59.77 27.94
CA ASN A 56 60.53 59.75 27.94
C ASN A 56 61.04 58.45 27.29
N ILE A 57 62.28 58.48 26.78
CA ILE A 57 62.89 57.32 26.13
C ILE A 57 63.06 56.11 27.07
N SER A 58 63.25 56.35 28.37
CA SER A 58 63.21 55.31 29.41
C SER A 58 61.88 54.57 29.42
N ASP A 59 60.79 55.33 29.44
CA ASP A 59 59.44 54.84 29.67
C ASP A 59 58.93 54.11 28.41
N LEU A 60 59.29 54.64 27.23
CA LEU A 60 59.11 53.93 25.96
C LEU A 60 59.87 52.60 25.95
N SER A 61 61.15 52.58 26.35
CA SER A 61 61.95 51.34 26.35
C SER A 61 61.38 50.28 27.30
N GLN A 62 60.87 50.69 28.47
CA GLN A 62 60.18 49.81 29.43
C GLN A 62 58.86 49.28 28.86
N ARG A 63 58.06 50.13 28.20
CA ARG A 63 56.78 49.72 27.60
C ARG A 63 56.98 48.79 26.41
N THR A 64 57.95 49.05 25.54
CA THR A 64 58.28 48.17 24.40
C THR A 64 58.85 46.84 24.86
N THR A 65 59.73 46.81 25.87
CA THR A 65 60.26 45.54 26.41
C THR A 65 59.18 44.73 27.11
N ALA A 66 58.30 45.36 27.90
CA ALA A 66 57.14 44.69 28.50
C ALA A 66 56.17 44.11 27.45
N LEU A 67 55.88 44.87 26.37
CA LEU A 67 55.04 44.43 25.27
C LEU A 67 55.68 43.26 24.51
N LEU A 68 56.99 43.30 24.24
CA LEU A 68 57.73 42.21 23.60
C LEU A 68 57.75 40.94 24.48
N THR A 69 57.94 41.06 25.79
CA THR A 69 57.85 39.94 26.74
C THR A 69 56.42 39.37 26.78
N SER A 70 55.40 40.21 26.75
CA SER A 70 54.00 39.77 26.64
C SER A 70 53.79 38.98 25.33
N LEU A 71 54.03 39.58 24.16
CA LEU A 71 53.80 38.93 22.86
C LEU A 71 54.61 37.64 22.68
N SER A 72 55.86 37.58 23.15
CA SER A 72 56.65 36.34 23.10
C SER A 72 56.08 35.24 24.01
N SER A 73 55.51 35.59 25.17
CA SER A 73 54.80 34.63 26.04
C SER A 73 53.49 34.15 25.41
N HIS A 74 52.69 35.05 24.81
CA HIS A 74 51.45 34.69 24.10
C HIS A 74 51.74 33.83 22.86
N THR A 75 52.76 34.17 22.08
CA THR A 75 53.21 33.38 20.92
C THR A 75 53.63 31.97 21.35
N SER A 76 54.40 31.85 22.44
CA SER A 76 54.84 30.56 22.99
C SER A 76 53.68 29.73 23.54
N ARG A 77 52.65 30.37 24.11
CA ARG A 77 51.43 29.71 24.59
C ARG A 77 50.54 29.24 23.44
N LEU A 78 50.39 30.06 22.40
CA LEU A 78 49.61 29.72 21.21
C LEU A 78 50.27 28.61 20.39
N SER A 79 51.60 28.60 20.24
CA SER A 79 52.29 27.49 19.58
C SER A 79 52.15 26.18 20.35
N ALA A 80 52.31 26.19 21.67
CA ALA A 80 52.08 25.01 22.52
C ALA A 80 50.64 24.49 22.41
N LEU A 81 49.64 25.39 22.38
CA LEU A 81 48.23 25.02 22.22
C LEU A 81 47.94 24.46 20.82
N LEU A 82 48.53 25.03 19.76
CA LEU A 82 48.40 24.52 18.39
C LEU A 82 49.00 23.11 18.26
N THR A 83 50.18 22.88 18.84
CA THR A 83 50.77 21.53 18.93
C THR A 83 49.84 20.57 19.70
N GLN A 84 49.33 20.98 20.87
CA GLN A 84 48.40 20.16 21.65
C GLN A 84 47.13 19.80 20.84
N GLN A 85 46.49 20.78 20.20
CA GLN A 85 45.30 20.54 19.39
C GLN A 85 45.59 19.65 18.18
N THR A 86 46.77 19.76 17.57
CA THR A 86 47.19 18.89 16.48
C THR A 86 47.36 17.44 16.96
N ASP A 87 48.03 17.24 18.10
CA ASP A 87 48.19 15.92 18.72
C ASP A 87 46.84 15.31 19.16
N ASP A 88 45.94 16.13 19.71
CA ASP A 88 44.59 15.70 20.10
C ASP A 88 43.73 15.34 18.87
N ILE A 89 43.88 16.02 17.73
CA ILE A 89 43.26 15.64 16.44
C ILE A 89 43.84 14.33 15.90
N LEU A 90 45.16 14.12 15.96
CA LEU A 90 45.81 12.89 15.51
C LEU A 90 45.46 11.69 16.41
N ARG A 91 45.34 11.91 17.72
CA ARG A 91 44.91 10.89 18.70
C ARG A 91 43.42 10.57 18.59
N SER A 92 42.57 11.57 18.38
CA SER A 92 41.13 11.34 18.20
C SER A 92 40.80 10.70 16.85
N SER A 93 41.49 11.06 15.77
CA SER A 93 41.29 10.42 14.45
C SER A 93 41.69 8.94 14.44
N SER A 94 42.82 8.57 15.05
CA SER A 94 43.23 7.16 15.21
C SER A 94 42.28 6.38 16.12
N ARG A 95 41.77 6.98 17.20
CA ARG A 95 40.73 6.38 18.04
C ARG A 95 39.40 6.17 17.29
N LEU A 96 38.93 7.19 16.56
CA LEU A 96 37.70 7.11 15.77
C LEU A 96 37.80 6.06 14.65
N ALA A 97 38.98 5.92 14.02
CA ALA A 97 39.22 4.86 13.04
C ALA A 97 39.03 3.46 13.67
N TYR A 98 39.57 3.23 14.87
CA TYR A 98 39.35 1.98 15.61
C TYR A 98 37.88 1.77 16.00
N GLU A 99 37.19 2.80 16.50
CA GLU A 99 35.76 2.70 16.86
C GLU A 99 34.88 2.41 15.62
N VAL A 100 35.21 2.98 14.46
CA VAL A 100 34.54 2.68 13.18
C VAL A 100 34.85 1.27 12.68
N GLU A 101 36.11 0.81 12.77
CA GLU A 101 36.49 -0.55 12.37
C GLU A 101 35.86 -1.60 13.29
N LEU A 102 35.82 -1.36 14.60
CA LEU A 102 35.13 -2.20 15.58
C LEU A 102 33.63 -2.26 15.28
N LEU A 103 32.97 -1.12 15.08
CA LEU A 103 31.53 -1.09 14.78
C LEU A 103 31.21 -1.71 13.40
N SER A 104 32.11 -1.59 12.43
CA SER A 104 32.04 -2.30 11.15
C SER A 104 32.16 -3.82 11.35
N GLY A 105 33.09 -4.26 12.21
CA GLY A 105 33.24 -5.66 12.60
C GLY A 105 32.03 -6.20 13.36
N GLU A 106 31.45 -5.44 14.29
CA GLU A 106 30.24 -5.80 15.03
C GLU A 106 29.01 -5.86 14.13
N THR A 107 28.82 -4.88 13.23
CA THR A 107 27.72 -4.89 12.26
C THR A 107 27.85 -5.99 11.21
N HIS A 108 29.08 -6.30 10.77
CA HIS A 108 29.34 -7.45 9.92
C HIS A 108 29.13 -8.79 10.66
N GLY A 109 29.56 -8.87 11.92
CA GLY A 109 29.32 -10.03 12.78
C GLY A 109 27.83 -10.26 13.04
N LEU A 110 27.07 -9.21 13.35
CA LEU A 110 25.61 -9.24 13.47
C LEU A 110 24.98 -9.64 12.13
N SER A 111 25.46 -9.12 11.00
CA SER A 111 24.99 -9.49 9.67
C SER A 111 25.20 -10.99 9.38
N SER A 112 26.38 -11.54 9.68
CA SER A 112 26.66 -12.99 9.53
C SER A 112 25.85 -13.83 10.53
N VAL A 113 25.62 -13.34 11.75
CA VAL A 113 24.69 -13.98 12.68
C VAL A 113 23.27 -13.98 12.10
N LEU A 114 22.81 -12.91 11.45
CA LEU A 114 21.48 -12.86 10.82
C LEU A 114 21.36 -13.64 9.50
N SER A 115 22.43 -13.74 8.70
CA SER A 115 22.40 -14.44 7.40
C SER A 115 22.75 -15.92 7.49
N ASP A 116 23.65 -16.29 8.41
CA ASP A 116 24.27 -17.61 8.45
C ASP A 116 23.82 -18.36 9.71
N SER A 117 24.03 -17.76 10.89
CA SER A 117 23.74 -18.44 12.17
C SER A 117 22.25 -18.53 12.50
N LEU A 118 21.47 -17.47 12.24
CA LEU A 118 20.06 -17.39 12.58
C LEU A 118 19.21 -18.29 11.67
N PRO A 119 19.40 -18.35 10.34
CA PRO A 119 18.72 -19.32 9.50
C PRO A 119 19.18 -20.76 9.78
N SER A 120 20.46 -20.98 10.12
CA SER A 120 20.94 -22.31 10.53
C SER A 120 20.33 -22.75 11.87
N SER A 121 20.24 -21.84 12.85
CA SER A 121 19.60 -22.11 14.14
C SER A 121 18.10 -22.34 13.97
N LEU A 122 17.44 -21.52 13.16
CA LEU A 122 16.03 -21.70 12.79
C LEU A 122 15.80 -23.01 12.02
N SER A 123 16.79 -23.48 11.24
CA SER A 123 16.74 -24.81 10.62
C SER A 123 16.95 -25.94 11.62
N LEU A 124 17.81 -25.76 12.64
CA LEU A 124 17.94 -26.73 13.75
C LEU A 124 16.62 -26.84 14.52
N PHE A 125 15.94 -25.71 14.76
CA PHE A 125 14.58 -25.64 15.30
C PHE A 125 13.50 -26.19 14.35
N ALA A 126 13.83 -26.51 13.09
CA ALA A 126 12.90 -27.05 12.09
C ALA A 126 13.22 -28.49 11.65
N THR A 127 14.33 -29.09 12.12
CA THR A 127 14.77 -30.44 11.71
C THR A 127 15.02 -31.39 12.87
N THR A 128 14.38 -31.16 14.01
CA THR A 128 14.09 -32.22 14.99
C THR A 128 12.58 -32.34 15.10
N ASP A 129 12.07 -33.57 14.96
CA ASP A 129 10.77 -33.92 15.53
C ASP A 129 10.73 -33.52 17.02
N ASP A 130 9.54 -33.23 17.53
CA ASP A 130 9.23 -32.63 18.85
C ASP A 130 9.31 -31.08 18.92
N ASP A 131 8.28 -30.44 18.34
CA ASP A 131 7.47 -29.31 18.87
C ASP A 131 8.09 -27.97 19.36
N GLU A 132 7.25 -26.91 19.28
CA GLU A 132 7.41 -25.56 19.88
C GLU A 132 8.25 -24.49 19.14
N ALA A 133 8.88 -24.78 18.00
CA ALA A 133 9.57 -23.74 17.19
C ALA A 133 8.62 -22.84 16.38
N ASP A 134 7.55 -23.41 15.84
CA ASP A 134 6.53 -22.64 15.11
C ASP A 134 5.74 -21.71 16.05
N HIS A 135 5.69 -22.01 17.36
CA HIS A 135 4.52 -21.60 18.12
C HIS A 135 4.30 -20.09 18.27
N PRO A 136 5.28 -19.18 18.49
CA PRO A 136 4.99 -17.75 18.66
C PRO A 136 4.69 -17.02 17.35
N VAL A 137 5.49 -17.23 16.30
CA VAL A 137 5.27 -16.58 14.99
C VAL A 137 4.10 -17.22 14.25
N SER A 138 3.93 -18.55 14.34
CA SER A 138 2.73 -19.21 13.85
C SER A 138 1.50 -18.81 14.67
N ARG A 139 1.57 -18.61 16.00
CA ARG A 139 0.44 -18.06 16.79
C ARG A 139 0.10 -16.62 16.40
N LEU A 140 1.08 -15.77 16.07
CA LEU A 140 0.80 -14.43 15.53
C LEU A 140 0.19 -14.46 14.11
N ARG A 141 0.71 -15.32 13.21
CA ARG A 141 0.13 -15.56 11.88
C ARG A 141 -1.28 -16.15 11.97
N MET A 142 -1.50 -17.10 12.86
CA MET A 142 -2.80 -17.71 13.18
C MET A 142 -3.76 -16.69 13.78
N LEU A 143 -3.34 -15.83 14.71
CA LEU A 143 -4.18 -14.75 15.25
C LEU A 143 -4.55 -13.73 14.17
N THR A 144 -3.62 -13.40 13.27
CA THR A 144 -3.89 -12.54 12.11
C THR A 144 -4.89 -13.19 11.15
N HIS A 145 -4.73 -14.49 10.88
CA HIS A 145 -5.63 -15.28 10.04
C HIS A 145 -7.01 -15.50 10.68
N VAL A 146 -7.07 -15.71 12.00
CA VAL A 146 -8.30 -15.81 12.78
C VAL A 146 -9.03 -14.47 12.78
N ARG A 147 -8.33 -13.34 12.94
CA ARG A 147 -8.93 -12.02 12.79
C ARG A 147 -9.52 -11.83 11.39
N ALA A 148 -8.74 -12.08 10.33
CA ALA A 148 -9.22 -11.94 8.95
C ALA A 148 -10.43 -12.86 8.66
N ARG A 149 -10.44 -14.08 9.22
CA ARG A 149 -11.60 -15.00 9.15
C ARG A 149 -12.81 -14.46 9.93
N LEU A 150 -12.62 -13.90 11.11
CA LEU A 150 -13.70 -13.31 11.90
C LEU A 150 -14.28 -12.07 11.21
N ASP A 151 -13.45 -11.18 10.67
CA ASP A 151 -13.88 -10.02 9.89
C ASP A 151 -14.69 -10.47 8.65
N ALA A 152 -14.22 -11.50 7.92
CA ALA A 152 -14.95 -12.09 6.79
C ALA A 152 -16.28 -12.75 7.22
N VAL A 153 -16.32 -13.44 8.36
CA VAL A 153 -17.55 -14.01 8.93
C VAL A 153 -18.53 -12.90 9.32
N VAL A 154 -18.07 -11.80 9.95
CA VAL A 154 -18.92 -10.65 10.28
C VAL A 154 -19.52 -10.00 9.03
N HIS A 155 -18.73 -9.86 7.95
CA HIS A 155 -19.26 -9.38 6.66
C HIS A 155 -20.30 -10.33 6.08
N VAL A 156 -19.98 -11.62 5.93
CA VAL A 156 -20.90 -12.62 5.37
C VAL A 156 -22.18 -12.74 6.19
N PHE A 157 -22.10 -12.70 7.53
CA PHE A 157 -23.29 -12.67 8.40
C PHE A 157 -24.05 -11.34 8.33
N GLY A 158 -23.36 -10.21 8.15
CA GLY A 158 -24.00 -8.90 7.96
C GLY A 158 -24.80 -8.85 6.66
N ASP A 159 -24.20 -9.26 5.55
CA ASP A 159 -24.85 -9.38 4.24
C ASP A 159 -25.99 -10.41 4.27
N ALA A 160 -25.80 -11.51 5.01
CA ALA A 160 -26.83 -12.51 5.24
C ALA A 160 -28.04 -11.93 6.00
N MET A 161 -27.81 -11.19 7.09
CA MET A 161 -28.84 -10.52 7.88
C MET A 161 -29.51 -9.36 7.12
N ALA A 162 -28.86 -8.78 6.12
CA ALA A 162 -29.47 -7.82 5.19
C ALA A 162 -30.51 -8.46 4.24
N TRP A 163 -30.58 -9.80 4.18
CA TRP A 163 -31.63 -10.55 3.50
C TRP A 163 -32.53 -11.31 4.50
N PRO A 164 -33.44 -10.60 5.20
CA PRO A 164 -34.45 -11.23 6.06
C PRO A 164 -35.52 -11.96 5.22
N LEU A 165 -36.06 -13.05 5.75
CA LEU A 165 -37.28 -13.68 5.23
C LEU A 165 -38.50 -13.16 5.99
N ALA A 166 -39.63 -13.06 5.29
CA ALA A 166 -40.91 -12.91 5.97
C ALA A 166 -41.27 -14.25 6.66
N PRO A 167 -41.69 -14.26 7.94
CA PRO A 167 -41.99 -15.50 8.66
C PRO A 167 -43.11 -16.33 8.00
N SER A 168 -43.98 -15.70 7.20
CA SER A 168 -44.99 -16.37 6.37
C SER A 168 -44.40 -17.36 5.34
N GLU A 169 -43.17 -17.15 4.87
CA GLU A 169 -42.50 -18.03 3.90
C GLU A 169 -41.94 -19.30 4.55
N LEU A 170 -41.66 -19.25 5.87
CA LEU A 170 -41.27 -20.41 6.67
C LEU A 170 -42.49 -21.21 7.14
N SER A 171 -43.56 -20.49 7.50
CA SER A 171 -44.75 -21.05 8.16
C SER A 171 -45.90 -21.35 7.21
N SER A 172 -45.67 -22.21 6.22
CA SER A 172 -46.76 -22.83 5.45
C SER A 172 -47.53 -23.84 6.31
N ALA A 173 -48.48 -23.33 7.09
CA ALA A 173 -49.33 -24.01 8.06
C ALA A 173 -48.64 -24.51 9.35
N LEU A 174 -48.70 -23.69 10.41
CA LEU A 174 -49.44 -23.92 11.66
C LEU A 174 -48.98 -22.92 12.75
N ILE A 175 -49.92 -22.44 13.58
CA ILE A 175 -49.75 -21.46 14.67
C ILE A 175 -49.53 -20.01 14.18
N SER A 176 -50.66 -19.28 14.08
CA SER A 176 -50.67 -17.82 13.99
C SER A 176 -50.51 -17.22 15.40
N VAL A 177 -49.32 -16.75 15.72
CA VAL A 177 -49.03 -15.88 16.87
C VAL A 177 -48.17 -14.74 16.31
N ASP A 178 -48.57 -13.49 16.55
CA ASP A 178 -48.04 -12.33 15.85
C ASP A 178 -46.51 -12.22 15.91
N ALA A 179 -45.86 -12.42 14.76
CA ALA A 179 -44.60 -11.75 14.48
C ALA A 179 -44.93 -10.28 14.15
N PRO A 180 -44.17 -9.29 14.66
CA PRO A 180 -44.47 -7.88 14.41
C PRO A 180 -44.43 -7.60 12.90
N ALA A 181 -45.51 -6.99 12.38
CA ALA A 181 -45.75 -6.79 10.95
C ALA A 181 -44.57 -6.11 10.22
N GLU A 182 -43.83 -5.24 10.92
CA GLU A 182 -42.59 -4.60 10.43
C GLU A 182 -41.55 -5.61 9.92
N THR A 183 -41.41 -6.78 10.57
CA THR A 183 -40.47 -7.83 10.14
C THR A 183 -40.96 -8.60 8.92
N GLU A 184 -42.28 -8.75 8.80
CA GLU A 184 -42.95 -9.42 7.69
C GLU A 184 -42.92 -8.58 6.41
N GLU A 185 -43.18 -7.27 6.55
CA GLU A 185 -43.04 -6.29 5.49
C GLU A 185 -41.59 -6.18 5.01
N ARG A 186 -40.63 -5.98 5.93
CA ARG A 186 -39.19 -5.88 5.63
C ARG A 186 -38.66 -7.11 4.87
N GLY A 187 -39.11 -8.32 5.22
CA GLY A 187 -38.77 -9.54 4.49
C GLY A 187 -39.31 -9.59 3.06
N ARG A 188 -40.54 -9.12 2.85
CA ARG A 188 -41.15 -9.01 1.50
C ARG A 188 -40.51 -7.92 0.67
N GLU A 189 -40.18 -6.79 1.27
CA GLU A 189 -39.45 -5.70 0.61
C GLU A 189 -38.06 -6.13 0.19
N ALA A 190 -37.29 -6.82 1.06
CA ALA A 190 -35.99 -7.38 0.69
C ALA A 190 -36.10 -8.35 -0.50
N ALA A 191 -37.09 -9.25 -0.48
CA ALA A 191 -37.35 -10.19 -1.57
C ALA A 191 -37.82 -9.49 -2.87
N ARG A 192 -38.53 -8.36 -2.79
CA ARG A 192 -38.88 -7.51 -3.94
C ARG A 192 -37.67 -6.76 -4.47
N ARG A 193 -36.85 -6.19 -3.60
CA ARG A 193 -35.61 -5.45 -3.94
C ARG A 193 -34.61 -6.34 -4.68
N LEU A 194 -34.37 -7.56 -4.20
CA LEU A 194 -33.48 -8.51 -4.89
C LEU A 194 -34.01 -8.94 -6.27
N ARG A 195 -35.33 -9.09 -6.44
CA ARG A 195 -35.95 -9.34 -7.75
C ARG A 195 -35.82 -8.14 -8.69
N ALA A 196 -36.00 -6.93 -8.17
CA ALA A 196 -35.85 -5.69 -8.94
C ALA A 196 -34.39 -5.48 -9.38
N GLU A 197 -33.42 -5.69 -8.48
CA GLU A 197 -31.99 -5.61 -8.76
C GLU A 197 -31.56 -6.61 -9.86
N VAL A 198 -32.01 -7.86 -9.78
CA VAL A 198 -31.75 -8.87 -10.83
C VAL A 198 -32.46 -8.52 -12.13
N GLY A 199 -33.65 -7.90 -12.09
CA GLY A 199 -34.37 -7.41 -13.26
C GLY A 199 -33.67 -6.25 -13.96
N GLU A 200 -33.23 -5.24 -13.21
CA GLU A 200 -32.45 -4.10 -13.71
C GLU A 200 -31.13 -4.56 -14.34
N LEU A 201 -30.44 -5.51 -13.69
CA LEU A 201 -29.25 -6.13 -14.27
C LEU A 201 -29.53 -6.85 -15.59
N LEU A 202 -30.71 -7.47 -15.77
CA LEU A 202 -31.10 -8.12 -17.03
C LEU A 202 -31.40 -7.14 -18.17
N GLU A 203 -31.87 -5.93 -17.87
CA GLU A 203 -32.11 -4.86 -18.85
C GLU A 203 -30.81 -4.17 -19.31
N GLY A 204 -29.75 -4.24 -18.50
CA GLY A 204 -28.44 -3.65 -18.78
C GLY A 204 -27.60 -4.35 -19.86
N GLU A 205 -26.56 -3.65 -20.34
CA GLU A 205 -25.60 -4.22 -21.30
C GLU A 205 -24.83 -5.40 -20.67
N GLY A 206 -24.76 -6.54 -21.37
CA GLY A 206 -24.22 -7.79 -20.82
C GLY A 206 -25.09 -8.42 -19.72
N GLY A 207 -26.36 -8.00 -19.61
CA GLY A 207 -27.19 -8.22 -18.42
C GLY A 207 -27.43 -9.66 -17.99
N THR A 208 -27.55 -10.60 -18.93
CA THR A 208 -27.76 -12.02 -18.61
C THR A 208 -26.56 -12.64 -17.86
N ALA A 209 -25.34 -12.22 -18.16
CA ALA A 209 -24.14 -12.70 -17.47
C ALA A 209 -24.02 -12.09 -16.06
N ARG A 210 -24.23 -10.76 -15.94
CA ARG A 210 -24.17 -10.04 -14.65
C ARG A 210 -25.30 -10.47 -13.70
N ALA A 211 -26.50 -10.71 -14.21
CA ALA A 211 -27.61 -11.24 -13.44
C ALA A 211 -27.35 -12.68 -12.98
N ALA A 212 -26.75 -13.53 -13.82
CA ALA A 212 -26.35 -14.89 -13.42
C ALA A 212 -25.29 -14.86 -12.30
N GLU A 213 -24.26 -14.03 -12.43
CA GLU A 213 -23.23 -13.81 -11.41
C GLU A 213 -23.85 -13.33 -10.08
N ARG A 214 -24.81 -12.39 -10.14
CA ARG A 214 -25.51 -11.88 -8.95
C ARG A 214 -26.36 -12.96 -8.26
N VAL A 215 -27.05 -13.79 -9.02
CA VAL A 215 -27.81 -14.94 -8.46
C VAL A 215 -26.87 -15.97 -7.83
N GLU A 216 -25.69 -16.19 -8.40
CA GLU A 216 -24.70 -17.10 -7.84
C GLU A 216 -24.05 -16.56 -6.56
N ALA A 217 -23.78 -15.26 -6.48
CA ALA A 217 -23.35 -14.61 -5.23
C ALA A 217 -24.42 -14.76 -4.12
N LEU A 218 -25.71 -14.65 -4.46
CA LEU A 218 -26.80 -14.91 -3.52
C LEU A 218 -26.92 -16.39 -3.11
N ARG A 219 -26.52 -17.35 -3.97
CA ARG A 219 -26.39 -18.77 -3.59
C ARG A 219 -25.25 -19.01 -2.60
N GLN A 220 -24.10 -18.38 -2.80
CA GLN A 220 -22.98 -18.47 -1.86
C GLN A 220 -23.39 -17.92 -0.49
N LEU A 221 -24.08 -16.78 -0.45
CA LEU A 221 -24.66 -16.22 0.77
C LEU A 221 -25.70 -17.16 1.40
N ALA A 222 -26.60 -17.75 0.60
CA ALA A 222 -27.60 -18.71 1.09
C ALA A 222 -26.99 -19.94 1.77
N GLY A 223 -25.74 -20.28 1.46
CA GLY A 223 -24.99 -21.35 2.13
C GLY A 223 -24.80 -21.16 3.64
N VAL A 224 -24.88 -19.93 4.16
CA VAL A 224 -24.81 -19.62 5.61
C VAL A 224 -25.95 -20.29 6.39
N TRP A 225 -27.12 -20.47 5.76
CA TRP A 225 -28.30 -21.06 6.39
C TRP A 225 -28.42 -22.58 6.18
N ARG A 226 -27.38 -23.24 5.67
CA ARG A 226 -27.36 -24.70 5.50
C ARG A 226 -27.67 -25.42 6.82
N GLY A 227 -28.62 -26.33 6.80
CA GLY A 227 -29.10 -27.07 7.98
C GLY A 227 -30.12 -26.31 8.84
N THR A 228 -30.48 -25.07 8.49
CA THR A 228 -31.56 -24.32 9.16
C THR A 228 -32.90 -24.49 8.45
N ALA A 229 -34.00 -24.13 9.13
CA ALA A 229 -35.34 -24.16 8.55
C ALA A 229 -35.50 -23.26 7.30
N GLU A 230 -34.61 -22.27 7.11
CA GLU A 230 -34.69 -21.31 6.02
C GLU A 230 -34.05 -21.81 4.70
N GLU A 231 -33.15 -22.80 4.75
CA GLU A 231 -32.36 -23.28 3.60
C GLU A 231 -33.25 -23.60 2.39
N LYS A 232 -34.30 -24.39 2.61
CA LYS A 232 -35.21 -24.87 1.56
C LYS A 232 -36.06 -23.74 0.95
N VAL A 233 -36.33 -22.68 1.71
CA VAL A 233 -37.13 -21.53 1.27
C VAL A 233 -36.23 -20.56 0.49
N ARG A 234 -35.04 -20.25 1.01
CA ARG A 234 -34.00 -19.47 0.33
C ARG A 234 -33.59 -20.11 -1.01
N ALA A 235 -33.38 -21.44 -1.05
CA ALA A 235 -33.06 -22.17 -2.27
C ALA A 235 -34.17 -22.03 -3.35
N ARG A 236 -35.45 -22.23 -2.98
CA ARG A 236 -36.59 -22.05 -3.90
C ARG A 236 -36.69 -20.64 -4.47
N PHE A 237 -36.39 -19.62 -3.68
CA PHE A 237 -36.35 -18.23 -4.14
C PHE A 237 -35.25 -18.01 -5.19
N LEU A 238 -34.06 -18.56 -4.96
CA LEU A 238 -32.92 -18.46 -5.88
C LEU A 238 -33.10 -19.28 -7.15
N ASP A 239 -33.74 -20.45 -7.09
CA ASP A 239 -34.15 -21.21 -8.27
C ASP A 239 -35.20 -20.45 -9.10
N GLY A 240 -36.06 -19.65 -8.44
CA GLY A 240 -36.96 -18.71 -9.10
C GLY A 240 -36.20 -17.61 -9.85
N LEU A 241 -35.22 -16.97 -9.21
CA LEU A 241 -34.37 -15.96 -9.85
C LEU A 241 -33.55 -16.54 -11.00
N ALA A 242 -32.94 -17.71 -10.84
CA ALA A 242 -32.16 -18.37 -11.88
C ALA A 242 -33.00 -18.71 -13.11
N LYS A 243 -34.25 -19.16 -12.92
CA LYS A 243 -35.18 -19.38 -14.05
C LYS A 243 -35.51 -18.10 -14.81
N LEU A 244 -35.67 -16.96 -14.12
CA LEU A 244 -35.86 -15.66 -14.80
C LEU A 244 -34.64 -15.30 -15.66
N VAL A 245 -33.43 -15.50 -15.14
CA VAL A 245 -32.18 -15.26 -15.89
C VAL A 245 -32.03 -16.24 -17.07
N GLU A 246 -32.31 -17.54 -16.88
CA GLU A 246 -32.28 -18.54 -17.95
C GLU A 246 -33.32 -18.27 -19.04
N ASP A 247 -34.55 -17.89 -18.67
CA ASP A 247 -35.61 -17.63 -19.65
C ASP A 247 -35.32 -16.35 -20.45
N GLU A 248 -34.75 -15.30 -19.83
CA GLU A 248 -34.21 -14.17 -20.59
C GLU A 248 -33.02 -14.58 -21.46
N GLN A 249 -32.05 -15.33 -20.95
CA GLN A 249 -30.92 -15.82 -21.74
C GLN A 249 -31.39 -16.64 -22.97
N ARG A 250 -32.44 -17.46 -22.82
CA ARG A 250 -33.09 -18.20 -23.92
C ARG A 250 -33.82 -17.27 -24.89
N LYS A 251 -34.49 -16.21 -24.43
CA LYS A 251 -35.11 -15.19 -25.30
C LYS A 251 -34.06 -14.41 -26.09
N PHE A 252 -32.99 -13.95 -25.45
CA PHE A 252 -31.86 -13.28 -26.09
C PHE A 252 -31.17 -14.21 -27.12
N ALA A 253 -30.94 -15.48 -26.78
CA ALA A 253 -30.39 -16.46 -27.72
C ALA A 253 -31.30 -16.68 -28.94
N LYS A 254 -32.61 -16.90 -28.75
CA LYS A 254 -33.58 -17.05 -29.85
C LYS A 254 -33.67 -15.80 -30.72
N LYS A 255 -33.60 -14.60 -30.12
CA LYS A 255 -33.59 -13.31 -30.82
C LYS A 255 -32.30 -13.12 -31.65
N ALA A 256 -31.17 -13.63 -31.17
CA ALA A 256 -29.91 -13.64 -31.92
C ALA A 256 -29.91 -14.68 -33.06
N GLU A 257 -30.49 -15.85 -32.85
CA GLU A 257 -30.57 -16.94 -33.84
C GLU A 257 -31.57 -16.63 -34.97
N GLY A 258 -32.75 -16.10 -34.65
CA GLY A 258 -33.72 -15.63 -35.65
C GLY A 258 -33.16 -14.52 -36.55
N ARG A 259 -32.24 -13.70 -36.03
CA ARG A 259 -31.51 -12.69 -36.82
C ARG A 259 -30.47 -13.31 -37.76
N ARG A 260 -30.02 -14.55 -37.52
CA ARG A 260 -29.08 -15.29 -38.38
C ARG A 260 -29.81 -16.12 -39.45
N GLN A 261 -30.93 -16.77 -39.13
CA GLN A 261 -31.71 -17.52 -40.12
C GLN A 261 -32.43 -16.64 -41.16
N GLY A 262 -32.64 -15.36 -40.88
CA GLY A 262 -33.15 -14.39 -41.86
C GLY A 262 -32.15 -13.97 -42.96
N SER A 263 -30.95 -14.54 -43.01
CA SER A 263 -29.87 -14.11 -43.92
C SER A 263 -29.10 -15.28 -44.54
N VAL A 264 -29.74 -16.01 -45.45
CA VAL A 264 -29.09 -17.02 -46.30
C VAL A 264 -29.39 -16.74 -47.78
N PRO A 265 -28.43 -16.22 -48.57
CA PRO A 265 -28.53 -16.23 -50.03
C PRO A 265 -28.19 -17.64 -50.58
N PRO A 266 -28.74 -18.04 -51.74
CA PRO A 266 -28.58 -19.41 -52.27
C PRO A 266 -27.20 -19.61 -52.94
N PRO A 267 -26.51 -20.75 -52.72
CA PRO A 267 -25.25 -21.05 -53.37
C PRO A 267 -25.43 -21.65 -54.78
N GLN A 268 -24.50 -21.32 -55.69
CA GLN A 268 -24.49 -21.81 -57.07
C GLN A 268 -23.59 -23.04 -57.26
N THR A 269 -24.09 -23.99 -58.04
CA THR A 269 -23.41 -24.98 -58.90
C THR A 269 -21.88 -25.14 -58.83
N ALA A 270 -21.41 -26.37 -58.59
CA ALA A 270 -20.43 -27.05 -59.48
C ALA A 270 -20.40 -28.57 -59.26
N ASP A 271 -20.25 -29.30 -60.36
CA ASP A 271 -20.32 -30.76 -60.48
C ASP A 271 -19.03 -31.47 -60.03
N ARG A 272 -19.13 -32.66 -59.41
CA ARG A 272 -18.44 -33.87 -59.93
C ARG A 272 -18.84 -35.20 -59.26
N ARG A 273 -19.45 -36.05 -60.10
CA ARG A 273 -19.52 -37.53 -60.07
C ARG A 273 -18.22 -38.23 -59.59
N ALA A 274 -18.19 -39.52 -59.22
CA ALA A 274 -19.16 -40.52 -58.71
C ALA A 274 -18.44 -41.88 -58.67
N VAL A 275 -18.65 -42.73 -57.65
CA VAL A 275 -18.69 -44.21 -57.77
C VAL A 275 -19.62 -44.72 -56.65
N ALA A 276 -20.48 -45.69 -56.96
CA ALA A 276 -21.35 -46.36 -55.99
C ALA A 276 -21.19 -47.87 -56.13
N ASP A 277 -21.14 -48.59 -55.00
CA ASP A 277 -21.68 -49.94 -54.79
C ASP A 277 -21.44 -50.34 -53.31
N ASN A 278 -22.17 -51.26 -52.65
CA ASN A 278 -23.61 -51.53 -52.56
C ASN A 278 -23.81 -52.63 -51.48
N ALA A 279 -24.66 -52.41 -50.47
CA ALA A 279 -25.04 -53.43 -49.48
C ALA A 279 -26.38 -53.14 -48.79
N VAL A 280 -27.48 -53.30 -49.55
CA VAL A 280 -28.77 -53.92 -49.16
C VAL A 280 -29.15 -54.01 -47.66
N ARG A 281 -30.16 -53.19 -47.25
CA ARG A 281 -31.49 -53.48 -46.62
C ARG A 281 -31.73 -54.76 -45.75
N PRO A 282 -32.80 -54.84 -44.90
CA PRO A 282 -34.05 -54.02 -44.77
C PRO A 282 -34.30 -53.52 -43.32
N GLY A 283 -35.42 -52.92 -42.86
CA GLY A 283 -36.69 -52.43 -43.44
C GLY A 283 -37.81 -52.35 -42.36
N GLY A 284 -38.75 -51.39 -42.44
CA GLY A 284 -39.88 -51.20 -41.50
C GLY A 284 -39.99 -49.76 -40.94
N GLU A 285 -40.49 -48.77 -41.69
CA GLU A 285 -41.93 -48.38 -41.77
C GLU A 285 -42.55 -48.05 -40.39
N ALA A 286 -42.78 -46.79 -39.99
CA ALA A 286 -43.23 -45.56 -40.69
C ALA A 286 -44.71 -45.56 -41.13
N SER A 287 -45.63 -45.84 -40.19
CA SER A 287 -47.09 -45.87 -40.43
C SER A 287 -47.90 -44.86 -39.60
N TYR A 288 -47.52 -43.56 -39.63
CA TYR A 288 -48.31 -42.47 -39.00
C TYR A 288 -48.41 -41.17 -39.82
N GLY A 289 -47.86 -41.10 -41.04
CA GLY A 289 -47.88 -39.88 -41.86
C GLY A 289 -49.19 -39.64 -42.62
N PHE A 290 -49.77 -40.70 -43.21
CA PHE A 290 -50.87 -40.60 -44.18
C PHE A 290 -52.25 -40.32 -43.56
N ILE A 291 -52.48 -40.76 -42.32
CA ILE A 291 -53.78 -40.59 -41.64
C ILE A 291 -53.99 -39.12 -41.24
N ASN A 292 -52.91 -38.38 -40.94
CA ASN A 292 -52.98 -36.95 -40.63
C ASN A 292 -53.29 -36.07 -41.84
N SER A 293 -52.77 -36.41 -43.04
CA SER A 293 -53.13 -35.70 -44.27
C SER A 293 -54.60 -35.93 -44.67
N LEU A 294 -55.14 -37.14 -44.47
CA LEU A 294 -56.57 -37.41 -44.67
C LEU A 294 -57.47 -36.69 -43.64
N ARG A 295 -57.02 -36.54 -42.39
CA ARG A 295 -57.75 -35.74 -41.39
C ARG A 295 -57.81 -34.26 -41.78
N LYS A 296 -56.75 -33.73 -42.40
CA LYS A 296 -56.69 -32.34 -42.87
C LYS A 296 -57.65 -32.07 -44.03
N ILE A 297 -57.71 -32.97 -45.02
CA ILE A 297 -58.61 -32.82 -46.18
C ILE A 297 -60.09 -32.93 -45.79
N ARG A 298 -60.44 -33.72 -44.76
CA ARG A 298 -61.82 -33.78 -44.25
C ARG A 298 -62.26 -32.48 -43.55
N GLY A 299 -61.33 -31.67 -43.03
CA GLY A 299 -61.63 -30.40 -42.36
C GLY A 299 -62.02 -29.27 -43.32
N ASP A 300 -61.47 -29.25 -44.54
CA ASP A 300 -61.66 -28.19 -45.54
C ASP A 300 -62.96 -28.33 -46.37
N ILE A 301 -63.83 -29.30 -46.06
CA ILE A 301 -65.06 -29.60 -46.85
C ILE A 301 -66.35 -29.19 -46.08
N TYR A 302 -66.24 -28.73 -44.83
CA TYR A 302 -67.36 -28.21 -44.04
C TYR A 302 -66.97 -26.90 -43.33
N ILE A 303 -66.83 -25.83 -44.11
CA ILE A 303 -67.15 -24.43 -43.74
C ILE A 303 -67.53 -23.72 -45.06
N ASP A 304 -68.84 -23.58 -45.25
CA ASP A 304 -69.54 -22.54 -46.01
C ASP A 304 -70.74 -22.14 -45.13
#